data_AF-A0A940VGV0-F1
#
_entry.id   AF-A0A940VGV0-F1
#
_cell.length_a   1.000
_cell.length_b   1.000
_cell.length_c   1.000
_cell.angle_alpha   90.00
_cell.angle_beta   90.00
_cell.angle_gamma   90.00
#
_symmetry.space_group_name_H-M   'P 1'
#
loop_
_entity.id
_entity.type
_entity.pdbx_description
1 polymer ?
#
loop_
_entity_poly.entity_id
_entity_poly.type
_entity_poly.pdbx_seq_one_letter_code
_entity_poly.pdbx_strand_id
1 'polypeptide(L)' 'MDVWRVNLREQSLKREAVPEGWNRLGGRGLSARILLDEVPAT' A
#
# COMPACT_ATOMS: atom_id res chain seq x y z
N MET A 1 1.55 8.17 9.48
CA MET A 1 2.02 8.11 8.08
C MET A 1 0.83 7.67 7.25
N ASP A 2 0.66 8.24 6.07
CA ASP A 2 -0.50 7.97 5.23
C ASP A 2 -0.06 7.25 3.95
N VAL A 3 -0.90 6.34 3.46
CA VAL A 3 -0.76 5.72 2.14
C VAL A 3 -1.64 6.49 1.16
N TRP A 4 -1.03 6.89 0.04
CA TRP A 4 -1.75 7.49 -1.08
C TRP A 4 -2.03 6.38 -2.11
N ARG A 5 -3.31 6.02 -2.26
CA ARG A 5 -3.75 5.04 -3.26
C ARG A 5 -4.25 5.76 -4.49
N VAL A 6 -3.53 5.59 -5.59
CA VAL A 6 -3.88 6.17 -6.89
C VAL A 6 -4.31 5.06 -7.82
N ASN A 7 -5.55 5.14 -8.31
CA ASN A 7 -6.01 4.30 -9.40
C ASN A 7 -5.96 5.10 -10.70
N LEU A 8 -5.00 4.78 -11.58
CA LEU A 8 -4.82 5.49 -12.84
C LEU A 8 -5.91 5.21 -13.88
N ARG A 9 -6.57 4.04 -13.80
CA ARG A 9 -7.69 3.70 -14.70
C ARG A 9 -8.92 4.53 -14.38
N GLU A 10 -9.22 4.70 -13.10
CA GLU A 10 -10.39 5.45 -12.62
C GLU A 10 -10.10 6.93 -12.38
N GLN A 11 -8.85 7.36 -12.48
CA GLN A 11 -8.39 8.71 -12.14
C GLN A 11 -8.80 9.13 -10.72
N SER A 12 -8.73 8.19 -9.77
CA SER A 12 -9.13 8.42 -8.38
C SER A 12 -7.93 8.38 -7.44
N LEU A 13 -8.00 9.22 -6.40
CA LEU A 13 -7.03 9.29 -5.32
C LEU A 13 -7.75 9.06 -3.99
N LYS A 14 -7.20 8.19 -3.15
CA LYS A 14 -7.60 8.02 -1.75
C LYS A 14 -6.38 8.15 -0.86
N ARG A 15 -6.55 8.80 0.29
CA ARG A 15 -5.54 8.86 1.35
C ARG A 15 -6.07 8.12 2.56
N GLU A 16 -5.32 7.12 3.01
CA GLU A 16 -5.68 6.28 4.15
C GLU A 16 -4.53 6.22 5.16
N ALA A 17 -4.88 5.95 6.41
CA ALA A 17 -3.88 5.66 7.43
C ALA A 17 -3.16 4.35 7.09
N VAL A 18 -1.86 4.27 7.38
CA VAL A 18 -1.12 3.01 7.25
C VAL A 18 -1.76 1.94 8.14
N PRO A 19 -2.12 0.76 7.60
CA PRO A 19 -2.62 -0.36 8.38
C PRO A 19 -1.68 -0.77 9.53
N GLU A 20 -2.23 -1.26 10.64
CA GLU A 20 -1.46 -1.55 11.86
C GLU A 20 -0.30 -2.52 11.61
N GLY A 21 -0.53 -3.57 10.81
CA GLY A 21 0.49 -4.57 10.45
C GLY A 21 1.68 -4.00 9.66
N TRP A 22 1.55 -2.79 9.11
CA TRP A 22 2.56 -2.13 8.30
C TRP A 22 3.28 -0.99 9.03
N ASN A 23 2.79 -0.57 10.20
CA ASN A 23 3.28 0.61 10.92
C ASN A 23 4.79 0.60 11.25
N ARG A 24 5.39 -0.58 11.35
CA ARG A 24 6.83 -0.74 11.66
C ARG A 24 7.71 -0.92 10.42
N LEU A 25 7.10 -0.98 9.23
CA LEU A 25 7.80 -1.19 7.97
C LEU A 25 8.08 0.14 7.26
N GLY A 26 9.09 0.14 6.41
CA GLY A 26 9.44 1.28 5.57
C GLY A 26 10.19 0.84 4.32
N GLY A 27 10.32 1.77 3.36
CA GLY A 27 11.02 1.54 2.10
C GLY A 27 10.69 0.17 1.48
N ARG A 28 11.72 -0.65 1.26
CA ARG A 28 11.59 -1.98 0.65
C ARG A 28 10.72 -2.95 1.44
N GLY A 29 10.80 -2.92 2.77
CA GLY A 29 10.03 -3.83 3.62
C GLY A 29 8.52 -3.57 3.50
N LEU A 30 8.14 -2.30 3.43
CA LEU A 30 6.75 -1.90 3.22
C LEU A 30 6.28 -2.26 1.81
N SER A 31 7.05 -1.95 0.77
CA SER A 31 6.69 -2.28 -0.61
C SER A 31 6.50 -3.79 -0.83
N ALA A 32 7.37 -4.63 -0.27
CA ALA A 32 7.25 -6.08 -0.38
C ALA A 32 6.00 -6.61 0.33
N ARG A 33 5.66 -6.05 1.51
CA ARG A 33 4.46 -6.42 2.26
C ARG A 33 3.18 -6.03 1.51
N ILE A 34 3.13 -4.83 0.92
CA ILE A 34 1.99 -4.39 0.08
C ILE A 34 1.76 -5.38 -1.08
N LEU A 35 2.82 -5.77 -1.78
CA LEU A 35 2.71 -6.73 -2.89
C LEU A 35 2.17 -8.08 -2.42
N LEU A 36 2.70 -8.60 -1.31
CA LEU A 36 2.28 -9.90 -0.78
C LEU A 36 0.80 -9.90 -0.34
N ASP A 37 0.36 -8.84 0.35
CA ASP A 37 -0.97 -8.79 0.94
C ASP A 37 -2.06 -8.46 -0.10
N GLU A 38 -1.74 -7.68 -1.15
CA GLU A 38 -2.76 -7.12 -2.06
C GLU A 38 -2.68 -7.61 -3.52
N VAL A 39 -1.59 -8.24 -3.93
CA VAL A 39 -1.42 -8.73 -5.31
C VAL A 39 -1.50 -10.25 -5.33
N PRO A 40 -2.38 -10.86 -6.14
CA PRO A 40 -2.41 -12.30 -6.32
C PRO A 40 -1.06 -12.83 -6.80
N ALA A 41 -0.62 -13.95 -6.22
CA ALA A 41 0.60 -14.61 -6.66
C ALA A 41 0.49 -15.10 -8.12
N THR A 42 1.60 -15.04 -8.83
CA THR A 42 1.75 -15.53 -10.21
C THR A 42 2.54 -16.83 -10.24
#